data_AF-A0A7V5S6F9-F1
#
_entry.id   AF-A0A7V5S6F9-F1
#
_cell.length_a   1.000
_cell.length_b   1.000
_cell.length_c   1.000
_cell.angle_alpha   90.00
_cell.angle_beta   90.00
_cell.angle_gamma   90.00
#
_symmetry.space_group_name_H-M   'P 1'
#
loop_
_entity.id
_entity.type
_entity.pdbx_description
1 polymer ?
#
loop_
_entity_poly.entity_id
_entity_poly.type
_entity_poly.pdbx_seq_one_letter_code
_entity_poly.pdbx_strand_id
1 'polypeptide(L)'
;MPLTWVVIGLAVVGLFFVWQGGPALILEGQKISQQEFSKFYENLVGRDFSKLGPGGIEYRLELQSRIIDELLRKRLIAREVERRRIVIPKADIDDQTEIAFERILKQNNLTEEQAEQILKQQGRTLESFKRELRQAVELNMQTERLRDAVVGPIEPTDQELAAYLEEHRDKYDTPELAQIRDRVLKDYIEAERARRFHDFYAALKARAKIFIADPVLRIFYLYEYAGRLEEAQREYAALKDPNQKLHLARVLRKKLEALGPEAAPELVLALKEEILQLWLAQIAAWPSRADRSYGVSQMLALKPNELPGQALFQITVSTGALDETIRVLQ
;
A
#
# COMPACT_ATOMS: atom_id res chain seq x y z
N MET A 1 -19.35 -25.73 -45.72
CA MET A 1 -18.64 -26.82 -45.02
C MET A 1 -17.47 -27.28 -45.88
N PRO A 2 -16.32 -27.75 -45.35
CA PRO A 2 -15.77 -27.70 -43.97
C PRO A 2 -14.53 -26.77 -43.90
N LEU A 3 -14.11 -26.11 -42.82
CA LEU A 3 -13.76 -26.47 -41.43
C LEU A 3 -12.55 -27.41 -41.26
N THR A 4 -11.38 -26.85 -40.92
CA THR A 4 -10.47 -27.41 -39.89
C THR A 4 -9.63 -26.31 -39.26
N TRP A 5 -9.55 -26.40 -37.94
CA TRP A 5 -8.97 -25.46 -36.99
C TRP A 5 -7.47 -25.68 -36.81
N VAL A 6 -6.73 -24.61 -36.49
CA VAL A 6 -5.55 -24.72 -35.63
C VAL A 6 -5.62 -23.60 -34.58
N VAL A 7 -5.99 -24.02 -33.37
CA VAL A 7 -5.83 -23.26 -32.13
C VAL A 7 -4.36 -23.31 -31.75
N ILE A 8 -3.68 -22.16 -31.67
CA ILE A 8 -2.41 -22.04 -30.96
C ILE A 8 -2.42 -20.77 -30.08
N GLY A 9 -2.59 -21.01 -28.78
CA GLY A 9 -1.87 -20.35 -27.70
C GLY A 9 -1.84 -18.83 -27.64
N LEU A 10 -2.80 -18.23 -26.93
CA LEU A 10 -2.64 -16.90 -26.33
C LEU A 10 -1.66 -16.99 -25.15
N ALA A 11 -0.38 -16.79 -25.44
CA ALA A 11 0.61 -16.41 -24.44
C ALA A 11 0.35 -14.95 -24.04
N VAL A 12 -0.12 -14.76 -22.82
CA VAL A 12 -0.31 -13.47 -22.16
C VAL A 12 1.06 -12.89 -21.83
N VAL A 13 1.70 -12.20 -22.77
CA VAL A 13 2.79 -11.25 -22.49
C VAL A 13 2.75 -10.09 -23.50
N GLY A 14 2.41 -8.90 -22.98
CA GLY A 14 3.06 -7.64 -23.35
C GLY A 14 2.85 -7.07 -24.76
N LEU A 15 1.79 -6.30 -24.96
CA LEU A 15 1.78 -5.09 -25.82
C LEU A 15 0.44 -4.34 -25.64
N PHE A 16 0.29 -3.65 -24.51
CA PHE A 16 -0.75 -2.63 -24.40
C PHE A 16 -0.20 -1.32 -24.95
N PHE A 17 -0.62 -1.00 -26.17
CA PHE A 17 -0.53 0.35 -26.71
C PHE A 17 -1.23 1.32 -25.74
N VAL A 18 -0.48 2.31 -25.23
CA VAL A 18 -1.01 3.42 -24.45
C VAL A 18 -1.84 4.29 -25.40
N TRP A 19 -3.14 4.01 -25.48
CA TRP A 19 -4.13 4.89 -26.08
C TRP A 19 -4.46 5.98 -25.05
N GLN A 20 -4.41 7.26 -25.42
CA GLN A 20 -4.85 8.34 -24.54
C GLN A 20 -6.32 8.09 -24.16
N GLY A 21 -6.58 7.77 -22.89
CA GLY A 21 -7.91 7.38 -22.38
C GLY A 21 -7.99 6.01 -21.69
N GLY A 22 -6.89 5.28 -21.53
CA GLY A 22 -6.86 4.01 -20.78
C GLY A 22 -7.17 4.14 -19.27
N PRO A 23 -7.53 3.02 -18.59
CA PRO A 23 -7.81 3.04 -17.15
C PRO A 23 -6.56 3.39 -16.33
N ALA A 24 -6.76 4.05 -15.19
CA ALA A 24 -5.70 4.30 -14.22
C ALA A 24 -5.26 3.01 -13.52
N LEU A 25 -6.24 2.18 -13.18
CA LEU A 25 -6.05 0.93 -12.45
C LEU A 25 -6.89 -0.17 -13.07
N ILE A 26 -6.39 -1.41 -12.99
CA ILE A 26 -7.21 -2.60 -13.17
C ILE A 26 -6.99 -3.49 -11.95
N LEU A 27 -8.04 -3.69 -11.15
CA LEU A 27 -8.01 -4.49 -9.93
C LEU A 27 -8.93 -5.69 -10.13
N GLU A 28 -8.38 -6.90 -10.21
CA GLU A 28 -9.16 -8.13 -10.42
C GLU A 28 -10.07 -8.04 -11.66
N GLY A 29 -9.56 -7.44 -12.74
CA GLY A 29 -10.28 -7.25 -14.00
C GLY A 29 -11.24 -6.05 -14.03
N GLN A 30 -11.51 -5.40 -12.90
CA GLN A 30 -12.31 -4.18 -12.86
C GLN A 30 -11.45 -2.96 -13.19
N LYS A 31 -11.85 -2.22 -14.21
CA LYS A 31 -11.17 -0.99 -14.66
C LYS A 31 -11.64 0.20 -13.83
N ILE A 32 -10.69 1.00 -13.36
CA ILE A 32 -10.95 2.30 -12.72
C ILE A 32 -10.37 3.37 -13.65
N SER A 33 -11.20 4.34 -14.03
CA SER A 33 -10.77 5.41 -14.93
C SER A 33 -9.83 6.41 -14.23
N GLN A 34 -9.09 7.19 -15.01
CA GLN A 34 -8.27 8.29 -14.47
C GLN A 34 -9.11 9.30 -13.68
N GLN A 35 -10.27 9.67 -14.20
CA GLN A 35 -11.18 10.61 -13.52
C GLN A 35 -11.68 10.06 -12.19
N GLU A 36 -12.04 8.79 -12.16
CA GLU A 36 -12.51 8.12 -10.94
C GLU A 36 -11.40 8.02 -9.89
N PHE A 37 -10.18 7.64 -10.30
CA PHE A 37 -9.03 7.59 -9.40
C PHE A 37 -8.66 8.97 -8.86
N SER A 38 -8.68 10.01 -9.70
CA SER A 38 -8.45 11.39 -9.27
C SER A 38 -9.50 11.85 -8.26
N LYS A 39 -10.78 11.50 -8.44
CA LYS A 39 -11.83 11.83 -7.46
C LYS A 39 -11.59 11.17 -6.10
N PHE A 40 -11.16 9.91 -6.07
CA PHE A 40 -10.78 9.26 -4.81
C PHE A 40 -9.63 9.98 -4.12
N TYR A 41 -8.62 10.38 -4.89
CA TYR A 41 -7.49 11.13 -4.39
C TYR A 41 -7.90 12.50 -3.84
N GLU A 42 -8.62 13.30 -4.62
CA GLU A 42 -9.08 14.65 -4.22
C GLU A 42 -9.93 14.61 -2.94
N ASN A 43 -10.84 13.65 -2.81
CA ASN A 43 -11.69 13.48 -1.64
C ASN A 43 -10.92 13.22 -0.34
N LEU A 44 -9.77 12.54 -0.41
CA LEU A 44 -8.95 12.24 0.77
C LEU A 44 -7.97 13.36 1.13
N VAL A 45 -7.55 14.11 0.11
CA VAL A 45 -6.36 14.93 0.18
C VAL A 45 -6.70 16.36 0.56
N GLY A 46 -7.90 16.86 0.21
CA GLY A 46 -8.51 18.10 0.74
C GLY A 46 -7.70 19.40 0.58
N ARG A 47 -6.46 19.33 0.08
CA ARG A 47 -5.47 20.41 -0.04
C ARG A 47 -4.54 20.10 -1.21
N ASP A 48 -4.09 21.14 -1.90
CA ASP A 48 -3.14 21.02 -3.00
C ASP A 48 -1.71 20.86 -2.48
N PHE A 49 -1.15 19.65 -2.66
CA PHE A 49 0.22 19.29 -2.27
C PHE A 49 1.26 19.50 -3.38
N SER A 50 0.88 20.06 -4.52
CA SER A 50 1.82 20.43 -5.59
C SER A 50 2.94 21.37 -5.11
N LYS A 51 2.74 22.05 -3.98
CA LYS A 51 3.69 23.02 -3.38
C LYS A 51 4.71 22.43 -2.39
N LEU A 52 4.67 21.13 -2.07
CA LEU A 52 5.53 20.54 -1.02
C LEU A 52 6.93 20.08 -1.49
N GLY A 53 7.37 20.45 -2.70
CA GLY A 53 8.67 20.04 -3.21
C GLY A 53 8.84 18.50 -3.31
N PRO A 54 10.07 17.96 -3.26
CA PRO A 54 10.32 16.52 -3.41
C PRO A 54 9.60 15.63 -2.38
N GLY A 55 9.38 16.11 -1.14
CA GLY A 55 8.62 15.39 -0.11
C GLY A 55 7.12 15.26 -0.44
N GLY A 56 6.59 16.14 -1.30
CA GLY A 56 5.21 16.06 -1.78
C GLY A 56 4.96 14.93 -2.78
N ILE A 57 6.00 14.44 -3.47
CA ILE A 57 5.88 13.34 -4.43
C ILE A 57 5.70 12.01 -3.70
N GLU A 58 6.56 11.72 -2.73
CA GLU A 58 6.44 10.51 -1.92
C GLU A 58 5.12 10.48 -1.15
N TYR A 59 4.77 11.59 -0.49
CA TYR A 59 3.50 11.68 0.23
C TYR A 59 2.30 11.43 -0.70
N ARG A 60 2.34 11.94 -1.94
CA ARG A 60 1.34 11.64 -2.96
C ARG A 60 1.32 10.15 -3.31
N LEU A 61 2.47 9.53 -3.54
CA LEU A 61 2.57 8.11 -3.86
C LEU A 61 2.08 7.21 -2.72
N GLU A 62 2.38 7.56 -1.47
CA GLU A 62 1.84 6.90 -0.28
C GLU A 62 0.32 6.96 -0.25
N LEU A 63 -0.25 8.17 -0.39
CA LEU A 63 -1.69 8.37 -0.40
C LEU A 63 -2.37 7.62 -1.55
N GLN A 64 -1.83 7.72 -2.76
CA GLN A 64 -2.33 6.99 -3.92
C GLN A 64 -2.26 5.48 -3.70
N SER A 65 -1.19 4.98 -3.08
CA SER A 65 -1.02 3.56 -2.77
C SER A 65 -2.01 3.08 -1.72
N ARG A 66 -2.29 3.87 -0.69
CA ARG A 66 -3.35 3.58 0.29
C ARG A 66 -4.73 3.51 -0.37
N ILE A 67 -5.01 4.41 -1.32
CA ILE A 67 -6.27 4.36 -2.09
C ILE A 67 -6.35 3.08 -2.90
N ILE A 68 -5.27 2.72 -3.62
CA ILE A 68 -5.21 1.47 -4.38
C ILE A 68 -5.47 0.28 -3.44
N ASP A 69 -4.86 0.28 -2.25
CA ASP A 69 -5.02 -0.79 -1.28
C ASP A 69 -6.46 -0.91 -0.75
N GLU A 70 -7.10 0.22 -0.41
CA GLU A 70 -8.49 0.25 0.03
C GLU A 70 -9.46 -0.19 -1.07
N LEU A 71 -9.24 0.24 -2.32
CA LEU A 71 -10.04 -0.19 -3.47
C LEU A 71 -9.86 -1.69 -3.74
N LEU A 72 -8.63 -2.19 -3.65
CA LEU A 72 -8.33 -3.60 -3.78
C LEU A 72 -9.00 -4.40 -2.65
N ARG A 73 -8.89 -3.94 -1.41
CA ARG A 73 -9.52 -4.56 -0.24
C ARG A 73 -11.02 -4.71 -0.42
N LYS A 74 -11.71 -3.62 -0.76
CA LYS A 74 -13.15 -3.61 -1.04
C LYS A 74 -13.50 -4.65 -2.10
N ARG A 75 -12.73 -4.71 -3.18
CA ARG A 75 -12.94 -5.64 -4.28
C ARG A 75 -12.75 -7.10 -3.87
N LEU A 76 -11.67 -7.40 -3.16
CA LEU A 76 -11.35 -8.75 -2.70
C LEU A 76 -12.39 -9.26 -1.70
N ILE A 77 -12.83 -8.41 -0.77
CA ILE A 77 -13.88 -8.74 0.21
C ILE A 77 -15.20 -9.01 -0.51
N ALA A 78 -15.66 -8.10 -1.37
CA ALA A 78 -16.92 -8.26 -2.10
C ALA A 78 -16.94 -9.56 -2.94
N ARG A 79 -15.83 -9.84 -3.64
CA ARG A 79 -15.69 -11.08 -4.42
C ARG A 79 -15.76 -12.33 -3.54
N GLU A 80 -15.14 -12.29 -2.37
CA GLU A 80 -15.11 -13.43 -1.47
C GLU A 80 -16.46 -13.67 -0.78
N VAL A 81 -17.15 -12.60 -0.40
CA VAL A 81 -18.53 -12.61 0.12
C VAL A 81 -19.46 -13.27 -0.90
N GLU A 82 -19.36 -12.87 -2.17
CA GLU A 82 -20.12 -13.47 -3.27
C GLU A 82 -19.75 -14.95 -3.47
N ARG A 83 -18.46 -15.28 -3.52
CA ARG A 83 -17.95 -16.65 -3.70
C ARG A 83 -18.47 -17.59 -2.62
N ARG A 84 -18.57 -17.11 -1.37
CA ARG A 84 -19.06 -17.86 -0.21
C ARG A 84 -20.57 -17.77 0.00
N ARG A 85 -21.27 -16.98 -0.84
CA ARG A 85 -22.71 -16.73 -0.73
C ARG A 85 -23.11 -16.19 0.64
N ILE A 86 -22.29 -15.29 1.19
CA ILE A 86 -22.61 -14.59 2.43
C ILE A 86 -23.73 -13.61 2.12
N VAL A 87 -24.90 -13.83 2.71
CA VAL A 87 -26.08 -12.97 2.53
C VAL A 87 -26.29 -12.13 3.77
N ILE A 88 -26.48 -10.83 3.57
CA ILE A 88 -26.85 -9.89 4.61
C ILE A 88 -28.24 -9.36 4.26
N PRO A 89 -29.25 -9.54 5.13
CA PRO A 89 -30.56 -8.96 4.90
C PRO A 89 -30.48 -7.45 4.72
N LYS A 90 -31.25 -6.92 3.75
CA LYS A 90 -31.28 -5.47 3.50
C LYS A 90 -31.77 -4.71 4.74
N ALA A 91 -32.78 -5.23 5.43
CA ALA A 91 -33.30 -4.66 6.67
C ALA A 91 -32.19 -4.47 7.73
N ASP A 92 -31.32 -5.46 7.92
CA ASP A 92 -30.20 -5.34 8.86
C ASP A 92 -29.24 -4.20 8.45
N ILE A 93 -29.00 -4.01 7.15
CA ILE A 93 -28.16 -2.92 6.63
C ILE A 93 -28.85 -1.57 6.87
N ASP A 94 -30.15 -1.48 6.60
CA ASP A 94 -30.98 -0.29 6.86
C ASP A 94 -30.90 0.10 8.35
N ASP A 95 -31.17 -0.82 9.25
CA ASP A 95 -31.15 -0.60 10.70
C ASP A 95 -29.77 -0.16 11.19
N GLN A 96 -28.70 -0.84 10.74
CA GLN A 96 -27.33 -0.46 11.10
C GLN A 96 -26.92 0.89 10.50
N THR A 97 -27.48 1.29 9.36
CA THR A 97 -27.24 2.60 8.76
C THR A 97 -27.84 3.71 9.63
N GLU A 98 -29.07 3.55 10.09
CA GLU A 98 -29.70 4.54 10.98
C GLU A 98 -28.99 4.61 12.34
N ILE A 99 -28.60 3.47 12.92
CA ILE A 99 -27.79 3.43 14.17
C ILE A 99 -26.46 4.16 13.98
N ALA A 100 -25.76 3.94 12.85
CA ALA A 100 -24.51 4.62 12.55
C ALA A 100 -24.71 6.12 12.35
N PHE A 101 -25.80 6.51 11.68
CA PHE A 101 -26.15 7.90 11.45
C PHE A 101 -26.42 8.64 12.77
N GLU A 102 -27.25 8.07 13.65
CA GLU A 102 -27.51 8.62 14.98
C GLU A 102 -26.23 8.76 15.80
N ARG A 103 -25.32 7.77 15.72
CA ARG A 103 -24.04 7.83 16.42
C ARG A 103 -23.20 9.01 15.95
N ILE A 104 -23.16 9.26 14.64
CA ILE A 104 -22.45 10.42 14.07
C ILE A 104 -23.06 11.73 14.58
N LEU A 105 -24.40 11.85 14.60
CA LEU A 105 -25.07 13.03 15.14
C LEU A 105 -24.73 13.26 16.61
N LYS A 106 -24.85 12.21 17.44
CA LYS A 106 -24.54 12.25 18.88
C LYS A 106 -23.08 12.61 19.15
N GLN A 107 -22.13 12.01 18.43
CA GLN A 107 -20.70 12.28 18.59
C GLN A 107 -20.31 13.72 18.24
N ASN A 108 -21.02 14.34 17.29
CA ASN A 108 -20.78 15.70 16.86
C ASN A 108 -21.70 16.73 17.54
N ASN A 109 -22.56 16.29 18.46
CA ASN A 109 -23.60 17.11 19.10
C ASN A 109 -24.48 17.87 18.08
N LEU A 110 -24.86 17.19 16.99
CA LEU A 110 -25.68 17.75 15.92
C LEU A 110 -27.09 17.19 15.94
N THR A 111 -28.07 18.01 15.55
CA THR A 111 -29.39 17.52 15.09
C THR A 111 -29.35 17.14 13.61
N GLU A 112 -30.35 16.39 13.14
CA GLU A 112 -30.44 16.03 11.71
C GLU A 112 -30.59 17.27 10.82
N GLU A 113 -31.34 18.28 11.26
CA GLU A 113 -31.50 19.55 10.53
C GLU A 113 -30.17 20.31 10.44
N GLN A 114 -29.39 20.33 11.51
CA GLN A 114 -28.06 20.95 11.51
C GLN A 114 -27.10 20.20 10.58
N ALA A 115 -27.13 18.87 10.59
CA ALA A 115 -26.34 18.05 9.67
C ALA A 115 -26.73 18.33 8.20
N GLU A 116 -28.03 18.44 7.90
CA GLU A 116 -28.50 18.77 6.55
C GLU A 116 -28.01 20.15 6.10
N GLN A 117 -28.04 21.16 6.99
CA GLN A 117 -27.53 22.50 6.68
C GLN A 117 -26.02 22.49 6.39
N ILE A 118 -25.23 21.75 7.19
CA ILE A 118 -23.79 21.60 6.99
C ILE A 118 -23.50 20.92 5.64
N LEU A 119 -24.22 19.84 5.32
CA LEU A 119 -24.05 19.13 4.05
C LEU A 119 -24.40 20.02 2.86
N LYS A 120 -25.47 20.83 2.96
CA LYS A 120 -25.85 21.80 1.91
C LYS A 120 -24.75 22.82 1.65
N GLN A 121 -24.07 23.32 2.69
CA GLN A 121 -22.93 24.24 2.54
C GLN A 121 -21.75 23.59 1.80
N GLN A 122 -21.62 22.27 1.90
CA GLN A 122 -20.61 21.47 1.20
C GLN A 122 -21.08 20.99 -0.19
N GLY A 123 -22.26 21.42 -0.65
CA GLY A 123 -22.83 21.00 -1.94
C GLY A 123 -23.34 19.55 -1.95
N ARG A 124 -23.63 18.97 -0.79
CA ARG A 124 -24.13 17.59 -0.62
C ARG A 124 -25.55 17.58 -0.05
N THR A 125 -26.26 16.47 -0.23
CA THR A 125 -27.58 16.25 0.38
C THR A 125 -27.51 15.19 1.48
N LEU A 126 -28.42 15.27 2.45
CA LEU A 126 -28.54 14.26 3.50
C LEU A 126 -28.77 12.86 2.90
N GLU A 127 -29.60 12.77 1.87
CA GLU A 127 -29.82 11.55 1.10
C GLU A 127 -28.55 10.97 0.46
N SER A 128 -27.70 11.81 -0.15
CA SER A 128 -26.41 11.35 -0.67
C SER A 128 -25.49 10.82 0.43
N PHE A 129 -25.50 11.48 1.59
CA PHE A 129 -24.70 11.08 2.74
C PHE A 129 -25.18 9.75 3.33
N LYS A 130 -26.50 9.57 3.55
CA LYS A 130 -27.06 8.31 4.04
C LYS A 130 -26.79 7.15 3.08
N ARG A 131 -26.80 7.38 1.76
CA ARG A 131 -26.41 6.36 0.76
C ARG A 131 -24.93 5.97 0.86
N GLU A 132 -24.03 6.92 1.01
CA GLU A 132 -22.59 6.66 1.20
C GLU A 132 -22.35 5.91 2.53
N LEU A 133 -23.03 6.32 3.60
CA LEU A 133 -22.99 5.66 4.89
C LEU A 133 -23.48 4.21 4.80
N ARG A 134 -24.60 3.98 4.10
CA ARG A 134 -25.14 2.64 3.85
C ARG A 134 -24.10 1.73 3.20
N GLN A 135 -23.41 2.21 2.16
CA GLN A 135 -22.37 1.43 1.47
C GLN A 135 -21.21 1.08 2.42
N ALA A 136 -20.82 2.00 3.29
CA ALA A 136 -19.79 1.75 4.29
C ALA A 136 -20.25 0.73 5.35
N VAL A 137 -21.49 0.82 5.82
CA VAL A 137 -22.11 -0.14 6.75
C VAL A 137 -22.18 -1.52 6.13
N GLU A 138 -22.68 -1.63 4.89
CA GLU A 138 -22.76 -2.88 4.16
C GLU A 138 -21.38 -3.54 4.03
N LEU A 139 -20.36 -2.79 3.60
CA LEU A 139 -19.00 -3.29 3.48
C LEU A 139 -18.44 -3.77 4.84
N ASN A 140 -18.68 -3.02 5.92
CA ASN A 140 -18.23 -3.41 7.25
C ASN A 140 -18.90 -4.71 7.68
N MET A 141 -20.22 -4.83 7.52
CA MET A 141 -20.95 -6.06 7.87
C MET A 141 -20.49 -7.24 7.00
N GLN A 142 -20.26 -7.03 5.70
CA GLN A 142 -19.68 -8.03 4.80
C GLN A 142 -18.30 -8.49 5.26
N THR A 143 -17.46 -7.55 5.70
CA THR A 143 -16.13 -7.84 6.22
C THR A 143 -16.20 -8.68 7.49
N GLU A 144 -17.06 -8.32 8.44
CA GLU A 144 -17.22 -9.05 9.70
C GLU A 144 -17.78 -10.46 9.46
N ARG A 145 -18.81 -10.60 8.63
CA ARG A 145 -19.36 -11.92 8.27
C ARG A 145 -18.34 -12.79 7.54
N LEU A 146 -17.54 -12.16 6.67
CA LEU A 146 -16.45 -12.87 6.01
C LEU A 146 -15.40 -13.31 7.02
N ARG A 147 -15.01 -12.44 7.97
CA ARG A 147 -14.09 -12.77 9.05
C ARG A 147 -14.58 -13.98 9.84
N ASP A 148 -15.84 -13.98 10.27
CA ASP A 148 -16.45 -15.11 10.98
C ASP A 148 -16.36 -16.41 10.15
N ALA A 149 -16.66 -16.32 8.86
CA ALA A 149 -16.68 -17.47 7.95
C ALA A 149 -15.28 -18.04 7.64
N VAL A 150 -14.20 -17.27 7.76
CA VAL A 150 -12.84 -17.72 7.42
C VAL A 150 -12.00 -18.07 8.63
N VAL A 151 -12.21 -17.42 9.78
CA VAL A 151 -11.43 -17.65 11.00
C VAL A 151 -11.75 -19.01 11.64
N GLY A 152 -13.03 -19.42 11.56
CA GLY A 152 -13.50 -20.65 12.18
C GLY A 152 -13.48 -20.61 13.71
N PRO A 153 -13.75 -21.74 14.38
CA PRO A 153 -13.64 -21.83 15.84
C PRO A 153 -12.18 -21.68 16.30
N ILE A 154 -12.00 -21.08 17.47
CA ILE A 154 -10.71 -20.93 18.16
C ILE A 154 -10.89 -21.54 19.55
N GLU A 155 -10.22 -22.67 19.78
CA GLU A 155 -10.22 -23.40 21.05
C GLU A 155 -8.77 -23.48 21.55
N PRO A 156 -8.30 -22.47 22.31
CA PRO A 156 -6.92 -22.45 22.76
C PRO A 156 -6.69 -23.44 23.90
N THR A 157 -5.51 -24.03 23.88
CA THR A 157 -4.97 -24.85 24.97
C THR A 157 -4.45 -23.95 26.11
N ASP A 158 -4.39 -24.50 27.33
CA ASP A 158 -3.83 -23.74 28.46
C ASP A 158 -2.35 -23.37 28.24
N GLN A 159 -1.61 -24.16 27.45
CA GLN A 159 -0.24 -23.85 27.06
C GLN A 159 -0.16 -22.62 26.15
N GLU A 160 -1.07 -22.47 25.19
CA GLU A 160 -1.15 -21.29 24.32
C GLU A 160 -1.52 -20.04 25.10
N LEU A 161 -2.45 -20.15 26.07
CA LEU A 161 -2.83 -19.03 26.94
C LEU A 161 -1.66 -18.61 27.86
N ALA A 162 -0.91 -19.57 28.40
CA ALA A 162 0.27 -19.29 29.21
C ALA A 162 1.37 -18.60 28.38
N ALA A 163 1.63 -19.08 27.17
CA ALA A 163 2.59 -18.46 26.26
C ALA A 163 2.17 -17.04 25.86
N TYR A 164 0.89 -16.82 25.56
CA TYR A 164 0.36 -15.50 25.24
C TYR A 164 0.48 -14.53 26.41
N LEU A 165 0.15 -14.97 27.63
CA LEU A 165 0.33 -14.17 28.84
C LEU A 165 1.81 -13.80 29.06
N GLU A 166 2.73 -14.73 28.81
CA GLU A 166 4.17 -14.50 28.94
C GLU A 166 4.67 -13.43 27.96
N GLU A 167 4.27 -13.51 26.70
CA GLU A 167 4.63 -12.57 25.65
C GLU A 167 4.05 -11.16 25.89
N HIS A 168 2.89 -11.09 26.56
CA HIS A 168 2.14 -9.86 26.79
C HIS A 168 2.06 -9.47 28.28
N ARG A 169 3.05 -9.85 29.09
CA ARG A 169 3.08 -9.56 30.54
C ARG A 169 2.95 -8.07 30.85
N ASP A 170 3.36 -7.20 29.95
CA ASP A 170 3.21 -5.74 30.05
C ASP A 170 1.74 -5.28 30.11
N LYS A 171 0.80 -6.08 29.57
CA LYS A 171 -0.65 -5.78 29.55
C LYS A 171 -1.41 -6.29 30.77
N TYR A 172 -0.79 -7.13 31.59
CA TYR A 172 -1.42 -7.81 32.72
C TYR A 172 -0.60 -7.54 33.98
N ASP A 173 -1.23 -7.05 35.05
CA ASP A 173 -0.56 -6.63 36.31
C ASP A 173 0.01 -7.81 37.15
N THR A 174 0.76 -8.72 36.54
CA THR A 174 1.39 -9.92 37.14
C THR A 174 0.49 -10.92 37.90
N PRO A 175 -0.84 -11.06 37.67
CA PRO A 175 -1.60 -12.12 38.33
C PRO A 175 -1.31 -13.48 37.68
N GLU A 176 -1.49 -14.55 38.46
CA GLU A 176 -1.43 -15.91 37.93
C GLU A 176 -2.52 -16.13 36.85
N LEU A 177 -2.22 -16.91 35.81
CA LEU A 177 -3.15 -17.18 34.71
C LEU A 177 -4.53 -17.63 35.20
N ALA A 178 -4.60 -18.42 36.27
CA ALA A 178 -5.87 -18.88 36.86
C ALA A 178 -6.81 -17.72 37.26
N GLN A 179 -6.27 -16.58 37.67
CA GLN A 179 -7.05 -15.42 38.14
C GLN A 179 -7.58 -14.56 37.00
N ILE A 180 -6.89 -14.54 35.85
CA ILE A 180 -7.21 -13.71 34.69
C ILE A 180 -7.52 -14.52 33.44
N ARG A 181 -7.75 -15.83 33.58
CA ARG A 181 -7.89 -16.76 32.45
C ARG A 181 -8.94 -16.30 31.45
N ASP A 182 -10.10 -15.85 31.89
CA ASP A 182 -11.17 -15.40 31.01
C ASP A 182 -10.80 -14.15 30.20
N ARG A 183 -10.05 -13.23 30.81
CA ARG A 183 -9.55 -12.03 30.13
C ARG A 183 -8.47 -12.41 29.10
N VAL A 184 -7.49 -13.21 29.50
CA VAL A 184 -6.42 -13.70 28.61
C VAL A 184 -7.02 -14.50 27.45
N LEU A 185 -8.00 -15.37 27.73
CA LEU A 185 -8.72 -16.14 26.73
C LEU A 185 -9.40 -15.23 25.70
N LYS A 186 -10.12 -14.21 26.16
CA LYS A 186 -10.78 -13.25 25.27
C LYS A 186 -9.76 -12.51 24.40
N ASP A 187 -8.70 -11.97 25.01
CA ASP A 187 -7.68 -11.21 24.30
C ASP A 187 -6.92 -12.09 23.29
N TYR A 188 -6.61 -13.34 23.67
CA TYR A 188 -6.04 -14.34 22.78
C TYR A 188 -6.95 -14.64 21.60
N ILE A 189 -8.24 -14.91 21.83
CA ILE A 189 -9.20 -15.20 20.76
C ILE A 189 -9.29 -14.03 19.78
N GLU A 190 -9.33 -12.79 20.27
CA GLU A 190 -9.36 -11.60 19.41
C GLU A 190 -8.07 -11.43 18.60
N ALA A 191 -6.91 -11.62 19.24
CA ALA A 191 -5.61 -11.56 18.57
C ALA A 191 -5.48 -12.66 17.48
N GLU A 192 -5.88 -13.88 17.80
CA GLU A 192 -5.84 -15.03 16.89
C GLU A 192 -6.83 -14.87 15.73
N ARG A 193 -8.03 -14.35 16.01
CA ARG A 193 -9.02 -13.99 14.99
C ARG A 193 -8.47 -12.93 14.03
N ALA A 194 -7.83 -11.89 14.57
CA ALA A 194 -7.19 -10.86 13.76
C ALA A 194 -6.05 -11.42 12.90
N ARG A 195 -5.19 -12.27 13.47
CA ARG A 195 -4.08 -12.95 12.77
C ARG A 195 -4.58 -13.81 11.62
N ARG A 196 -5.50 -14.75 11.88
CA ARG A 196 -6.03 -15.65 10.84
C ARG A 196 -6.71 -14.88 9.70
N PHE A 197 -7.44 -13.81 10.03
CA PHE A 197 -8.07 -12.96 9.02
C PHE A 197 -7.04 -12.16 8.21
N HIS A 198 -6.00 -11.65 8.87
CA HIS A 198 -4.89 -10.98 8.22
C HIS A 198 -4.19 -11.92 7.22
N ASP A 199 -3.84 -13.13 7.64
CA ASP A 199 -3.19 -14.14 6.79
C ASP A 199 -4.06 -14.52 5.60
N PHE A 200 -5.36 -14.73 5.86
CA PHE A 200 -6.34 -14.97 4.81
C PHE A 200 -6.35 -13.84 3.78
N TYR A 201 -6.43 -12.59 4.23
CA TYR A 201 -6.47 -11.42 3.35
C TYR A 201 -5.14 -11.21 2.61
N ALA A 202 -4.00 -11.42 3.29
CA ALA A 202 -2.68 -11.36 2.68
C ALA A 202 -2.55 -12.37 1.53
N ALA A 203 -3.06 -13.60 1.73
CA ALA A 203 -3.12 -14.61 0.67
C ALA A 203 -4.05 -14.21 -0.50
N LEU A 204 -5.18 -13.53 -0.22
CA LEU A 204 -6.02 -12.96 -1.28
C LEU A 204 -5.29 -11.88 -2.09
N LYS A 205 -4.56 -11.01 -1.40
CA LYS A 205 -3.85 -9.88 -1.99
C LYS A 205 -2.66 -10.35 -2.82
N ALA A 206 -1.90 -11.35 -2.34
CA ALA A 206 -0.74 -11.90 -3.04
C ALA A 206 -1.10 -12.48 -4.42
N ARG A 207 -2.29 -13.07 -4.55
CA ARG A 207 -2.80 -13.62 -5.82
C ARG A 207 -3.57 -12.62 -6.68
N ALA A 208 -3.75 -11.39 -6.20
CA ALA A 208 -4.54 -10.40 -6.89
C ALA A 208 -3.83 -9.90 -8.16
N LYS A 209 -4.61 -9.78 -9.24
CA LYS A 209 -4.21 -9.18 -10.51
C LYS A 209 -4.38 -7.67 -10.39
N ILE A 210 -3.25 -6.97 -10.28
CA ILE A 210 -3.17 -5.54 -10.10
C ILE A 210 -2.42 -4.96 -11.28
N PHE A 211 -3.03 -4.01 -11.97
CA PHE A 211 -2.39 -3.17 -12.96
C PHE A 211 -2.53 -1.71 -12.54
N ILE A 212 -1.42 -0.99 -12.53
CA ILE A 212 -1.34 0.43 -12.25
C ILE A 212 -0.68 1.07 -13.47
N ALA A 213 -1.35 2.02 -14.10
CA ALA A 213 -0.88 2.62 -15.35
C ALA A 213 0.34 3.54 -15.14
N ASP A 214 0.41 4.24 -14.00
CA ASP A 214 1.58 5.05 -13.64
C ASP A 214 2.72 4.14 -13.16
N PRO A 215 3.86 4.11 -13.86
CA PRO A 215 4.93 3.17 -13.57
C PRO A 215 5.68 3.50 -12.25
N VAL A 216 5.78 4.77 -11.85
CA VAL A 216 6.41 5.15 -10.59
C VAL A 216 5.52 4.74 -9.43
N LEU A 217 4.21 5.03 -9.52
CA LEU A 217 3.22 4.59 -8.54
C LEU A 217 3.15 3.06 -8.46
N ARG A 218 3.25 2.37 -9.60
CA ARG A 218 3.26 0.90 -9.62
C ARG A 218 4.44 0.33 -8.86
N ILE A 219 5.66 0.81 -9.14
CA ILE A 219 6.86 0.32 -8.45
C ILE A 219 6.77 0.62 -6.96
N PHE A 220 6.39 1.84 -6.60
CA PHE A 220 6.16 2.25 -5.22
C PHE A 220 5.16 1.33 -4.51
N TYR A 221 4.00 1.08 -5.11
CA TYR A 221 2.97 0.20 -4.56
C TYR A 221 3.47 -1.24 -4.38
N LEU A 222 4.18 -1.78 -5.38
CA LEU A 222 4.73 -3.14 -5.33
C LEU A 222 5.75 -3.30 -4.19
N TYR A 223 6.57 -2.27 -3.97
CA TYR A 223 7.60 -2.24 -2.94
C TYR A 223 7.01 -2.09 -1.54
N GLU A 224 6.16 -1.07 -1.34
CA GLU A 224 5.70 -0.67 0.00
C GLU A 224 4.46 -1.43 0.47
N TYR A 225 3.52 -1.72 -0.44
CA TYR A 225 2.20 -2.19 -0.06
C TYR A 225 1.96 -3.65 -0.47
N ALA A 226 2.55 -4.12 -1.56
CA ALA A 226 2.31 -5.49 -2.04
C ALA A 226 3.35 -6.51 -1.56
N GLY A 227 4.51 -6.09 -1.06
CA GLY A 227 5.62 -6.99 -0.70
C GLY A 227 6.20 -7.75 -1.91
N ARG A 228 6.05 -7.21 -3.12
CA ARG A 228 6.43 -7.85 -4.39
C ARG A 228 7.74 -7.28 -4.93
N LEU A 229 8.80 -7.42 -4.13
CA LEU A 229 10.10 -6.78 -4.37
C LEU A 229 10.71 -7.13 -5.73
N GLU A 230 10.74 -8.42 -6.09
CA GLU A 230 11.30 -8.86 -7.38
C GLU A 230 10.53 -8.30 -8.60
N GLU A 231 9.22 -8.11 -8.46
CA GLU A 231 8.42 -7.48 -9.51
C GLU A 231 8.66 -5.99 -9.58
N ALA A 232 8.77 -5.31 -8.43
CA ALA A 232 9.13 -3.90 -8.36
C ALA A 232 10.49 -3.65 -9.05
N GLN A 233 11.50 -4.52 -8.79
CA GLN A 233 12.82 -4.44 -9.41
C GLN A 233 12.79 -4.65 -10.93
N ARG A 234 11.98 -5.60 -11.42
CA ARG A 234 11.81 -5.83 -12.87
C ARG A 234 11.13 -4.64 -13.57
N GLU A 235 10.07 -4.10 -12.98
CA GLU A 235 9.38 -2.92 -13.50
C GLU A 235 10.29 -1.68 -13.46
N TYR A 236 11.12 -1.56 -12.43
CA TYR A 236 12.14 -0.53 -12.34
C TYR A 236 13.18 -0.64 -13.48
N ALA A 237 13.71 -1.84 -13.73
CA ALA A 237 14.68 -2.05 -14.81
C ALA A 237 14.11 -1.66 -16.18
N ALA A 238 12.79 -1.79 -16.36
CA ALA A 238 12.08 -1.39 -17.56
C ALA A 238 11.81 0.13 -17.70
N LEU A 239 12.05 0.93 -16.65
CA LEU A 239 11.90 2.39 -16.74
C LEU A 239 12.90 2.99 -17.73
N LYS A 240 12.37 3.74 -18.70
CA LYS A 240 13.17 4.44 -19.71
C LYS A 240 13.47 5.88 -19.34
N ASP A 241 12.59 6.53 -18.56
CA ASP A 241 12.75 7.93 -18.17
C ASP A 241 13.68 8.03 -16.95
N PRO A 242 14.83 8.70 -17.09
CA PRO A 242 15.74 8.95 -15.96
C PRO A 242 15.04 9.64 -14.77
N ASN A 243 14.15 10.60 -15.02
CA ASN A 243 13.48 11.31 -13.92
C ASN A 243 12.62 10.37 -13.05
N GLN A 244 12.02 9.34 -13.64
CA GLN A 244 11.26 8.32 -12.91
C GLN A 244 12.15 7.50 -11.98
N LYS A 245 13.36 7.15 -12.43
CA LYS A 245 14.35 6.41 -11.62
C LYS A 245 14.82 7.25 -10.42
N LEU A 246 15.04 8.55 -10.64
CA LEU A 246 15.39 9.50 -9.59
C LEU A 246 14.29 9.62 -8.52
N HIS A 247 13.03 9.66 -8.92
CA HIS A 247 11.91 9.73 -7.98
C HIS A 247 11.85 8.50 -7.07
N LEU A 248 12.07 7.31 -7.62
CA LEU A 248 12.13 6.09 -6.84
C LEU A 248 13.32 6.08 -5.85
N ALA A 249 14.51 6.54 -6.29
CA ALA A 249 15.68 6.62 -5.42
C ALA A 249 15.45 7.51 -4.20
N ARG A 250 14.72 8.62 -4.39
CA ARG A 250 14.36 9.54 -3.30
C ARG A 250 13.38 8.91 -2.32
N VAL A 251 12.40 8.16 -2.81
CA VAL A 251 11.47 7.41 -1.96
C VAL A 251 12.21 6.39 -1.10
N LEU A 252 13.02 5.52 -1.72
CA LEU A 252 13.71 4.45 -0.99
C LEU A 252 14.66 5.03 0.05
N ARG A 253 15.30 6.16 -0.25
CA ARG A 253 16.13 6.88 0.71
C ARG A 253 15.35 7.36 1.92
N LYS A 254 14.18 7.97 1.74
CA LYS A 254 13.40 8.42 2.90
C LYS A 254 12.84 7.24 3.70
N LYS A 255 12.51 6.11 3.06
CA LYS A 255 12.23 4.86 3.78
C LYS A 255 13.42 4.42 4.64
N LEU A 256 14.63 4.40 4.07
CA LEU A 256 15.85 4.08 4.81
C LEU A 256 16.05 5.02 6.00
N GLU A 257 15.76 6.32 5.85
CA GLU A 257 15.82 7.30 6.94
C GLU A 257 14.71 7.10 8.00
N ALA A 258 13.57 6.53 7.63
CA ALA A 258 12.47 6.20 8.53
C ALA A 258 12.66 4.85 9.25
N LEU A 259 13.60 4.01 8.80
CA LEU A 259 13.97 2.80 9.50
C LEU A 259 14.63 3.18 10.84
N GLY A 260 13.98 2.81 11.94
CA GLY A 260 14.52 3.00 13.28
C GLY A 260 15.78 2.15 13.53
N PRO A 261 16.47 2.36 14.67
CA PRO A 261 17.70 1.64 15.01
C PRO A 261 17.52 0.12 15.14
N GLU A 262 16.27 -0.35 15.26
CA GLU A 262 15.90 -1.77 15.39
C GLU A 262 15.66 -2.47 14.04
N ALA A 263 15.80 -1.75 12.92
CA ALA A 263 15.60 -2.34 11.60
C ALA A 263 16.64 -3.44 11.32
N ALA A 264 16.19 -4.53 10.70
CA ALA A 264 17.05 -5.65 10.33
C ALA A 264 18.25 -5.17 9.48
N PRO A 265 19.51 -5.47 9.86
CA PRO A 265 20.69 -4.99 9.14
C PRO A 265 20.69 -5.35 7.64
N GLU A 266 20.14 -6.52 7.30
CA GLU A 266 20.02 -7.00 5.93
C GLU A 266 19.08 -6.12 5.08
N LEU A 267 17.97 -5.67 5.66
CA LEU A 267 17.02 -4.77 4.99
C LEU A 267 17.65 -3.37 4.76
N VAL A 268 18.33 -2.86 5.78
CA VAL A 268 19.05 -1.57 5.70
C VAL A 268 20.11 -1.62 4.59
N LEU A 269 20.86 -2.72 4.51
CA LEU A 269 21.88 -2.93 3.49
C LEU A 269 21.26 -3.03 2.08
N ALA A 270 20.25 -3.87 1.90
CA ALA A 270 19.57 -4.04 0.61
C ALA A 270 19.02 -2.71 0.07
N LEU A 271 18.40 -1.89 0.93
CA LEU A 271 17.92 -0.56 0.57
C LEU A 271 19.06 0.37 0.15
N LYS A 272 20.17 0.40 0.89
CA LYS A 272 21.33 1.24 0.55
C LYS A 272 21.94 0.87 -0.80
N GLU A 273 22.12 -0.43 -1.05
CA GLU A 273 22.63 -0.93 -2.32
C GLU A 273 21.71 -0.57 -3.48
N GLU A 274 20.40 -0.76 -3.30
CA GLU A 274 19.40 -0.40 -4.31
C GLU A 274 19.44 1.10 -4.59
N ILE A 275 19.35 1.96 -3.57
CA ILE A 275 19.46 3.43 -3.71
C ILE A 275 20.73 3.81 -4.48
N LEU A 276 21.87 3.20 -4.15
CA LEU A 276 23.15 3.45 -4.83
C LEU A 276 23.07 3.11 -6.32
N GLN A 277 22.55 1.93 -6.67
CA GLN A 277 22.35 1.51 -8.06
C GLN A 277 21.40 2.45 -8.81
N LEU A 278 20.33 2.91 -8.14
CA LEU A 278 19.38 3.87 -8.71
C LEU A 278 20.06 5.20 -9.05
N TRP A 279 20.86 5.74 -8.14
CA TRP A 279 21.60 6.98 -8.37
C TRP A 279 22.68 6.83 -9.44
N LEU A 280 23.42 5.73 -9.46
CA LEU A 280 24.46 5.48 -10.47
C LEU A 280 23.87 5.38 -11.88
N ALA A 281 22.78 4.62 -12.05
CA ALA A 281 22.08 4.52 -13.33
C ALA A 281 21.56 5.88 -13.81
N GLN A 282 21.11 6.72 -12.88
CA GLN A 282 20.62 8.06 -13.19
C GLN A 282 21.74 9.03 -13.60
N ILE A 283 22.83 9.04 -12.84
CA ILE A 283 24.00 9.89 -13.11
C ILE A 283 24.60 9.56 -14.46
N ALA A 284 24.66 8.28 -14.84
CA ALA A 284 25.14 7.85 -16.14
C ALA A 284 24.28 8.38 -17.31
N ALA A 285 22.99 8.61 -17.08
CA ALA A 285 22.06 9.11 -18.09
C ALA A 285 22.02 10.65 -18.21
N TRP A 286 22.60 11.38 -17.25
CA TRP A 286 22.55 12.84 -17.26
C TRP A 286 23.58 13.46 -18.19
N PRO A 287 23.17 14.33 -19.14
CA PRO A 287 24.08 14.96 -20.08
C PRO A 287 24.94 16.05 -19.44
N SER A 288 24.40 16.75 -18.43
CA SER A 288 25.04 17.88 -17.77
C SER A 288 25.95 17.43 -16.61
N ARG A 289 27.15 18.02 -16.56
CA ARG A 289 28.09 17.87 -15.46
C ARG A 289 27.50 18.34 -14.12
N ALA A 290 26.69 19.40 -14.14
CA ALA A 290 26.06 19.93 -12.93
C ALA A 290 25.06 18.92 -12.32
N ASP A 291 24.29 18.26 -13.17
CA ASP A 291 23.31 17.25 -12.75
C ASP A 291 24.03 16.00 -12.19
N ARG A 292 25.08 15.53 -12.87
CA ARG A 292 25.92 14.41 -12.39
C ARG A 292 26.53 14.71 -11.02
N SER A 293 27.08 15.90 -10.82
CA SER A 293 27.63 16.35 -9.51
C SER A 293 26.55 16.42 -8.43
N TYR A 294 25.34 16.87 -8.77
CA TYR A 294 24.21 16.84 -7.85
C TYR A 294 23.87 15.41 -7.43
N GLY A 295 23.82 14.45 -8.36
CA GLY A 295 23.55 13.05 -8.01
C GLY A 295 24.60 12.44 -7.10
N VAL A 296 25.89 12.70 -7.38
CA VAL A 296 26.99 12.28 -6.51
C VAL A 296 26.84 12.84 -5.10
N SER A 297 26.43 14.10 -4.96
CA SER A 297 26.20 14.72 -3.63
C SER A 297 25.10 14.01 -2.82
N GLN A 298 24.10 13.43 -3.50
CA GLN A 298 23.01 12.71 -2.85
C GLN A 298 23.42 11.29 -2.44
N MET A 299 24.39 10.68 -3.15
CA MET A 299 24.97 9.38 -2.77
C MET A 299 25.91 9.51 -1.56
N LEU A 300 26.73 10.56 -1.49
CA LEU A 300 27.69 10.79 -0.40
C LEU A 300 27.00 10.97 0.97
N ALA A 301 25.73 11.37 0.98
CA ALA A 301 24.90 11.44 2.17
C ALA A 301 24.55 10.08 2.80
N LEU A 302 24.78 8.95 2.10
CA LEU A 302 24.52 7.58 2.60
C LEU A 302 25.62 7.01 3.52
N LYS A 303 26.67 7.80 3.81
CA LYS A 303 27.89 7.44 4.57
C LYS A 303 28.63 6.20 4.01
N PRO A 304 29.79 6.37 3.35
CA PRO A 304 30.53 5.30 2.67
C PRO A 304 30.98 4.10 3.53
N ASN A 305 31.02 4.24 4.86
CA ASN A 305 31.67 3.28 5.75
C ASN A 305 30.73 2.20 6.32
N GLU A 306 29.51 2.08 5.80
CA GLU A 306 28.45 1.21 6.35
C GLU A 306 27.99 0.10 5.38
N LEU A 307 28.75 -0.19 4.32
CA LEU A 307 28.51 -1.30 3.38
C LEU A 307 29.61 -2.37 3.57
N PRO A 308 29.28 -3.68 3.75
CA PRO A 308 30.30 -4.72 3.94
C PRO A 308 30.86 -5.22 2.61
N GLY A 309 32.17 -5.46 2.59
CA GLY A 309 32.96 -5.70 1.39
C GLY A 309 33.76 -4.43 1.06
N GLN A 310 35.07 -4.57 0.88
CA GLN A 310 36.04 -3.47 0.77
C GLN A 310 35.92 -2.64 -0.54
N ALA A 311 34.71 -2.24 -0.94
CA ALA A 311 34.53 -1.20 -1.93
C ALA A 311 34.63 0.15 -1.22
N LEU A 312 35.87 0.63 -1.02
CA LEU A 312 36.10 2.06 -0.84
C LEU A 312 35.60 2.75 -2.10
N PHE A 313 34.36 3.24 -2.09
CA PHE A 313 33.82 4.05 -3.18
C PHE A 313 34.55 5.40 -3.22
N GLN A 314 35.73 5.44 -3.83
CA GLN A 314 36.36 6.69 -4.25
C GLN A 314 35.68 7.16 -5.53
N ILE A 315 34.76 8.11 -5.40
CA ILE A 315 34.23 8.84 -6.54
C ILE A 315 35.28 9.89 -6.93
N THR A 316 36.23 9.51 -7.79
CA THR A 316 37.23 10.44 -8.32
C THR A 316 36.65 11.16 -9.53
N VAL A 317 36.32 12.44 -9.39
CA VAL A 317 35.95 13.31 -10.52
C VAL A 317 37.22 13.97 -11.05
N SER A 318 37.84 13.40 -12.09
CA SER A 318 39.04 14.00 -12.69
C SER A 318 38.66 15.19 -13.56
N THR A 319 39.12 16.38 -13.22
CA THR A 319 38.98 17.58 -14.05
C THR A 319 40.00 17.57 -15.18
N GLY A 320 39.68 16.91 -16.29
CA GLY A 320 40.56 16.83 -17.47
C GLY A 320 39.74 16.81 -18.76
N ALA A 321 40.09 17.69 -19.70
CA ALA A 321 39.46 17.74 -21.01
C ALA A 321 39.75 16.46 -21.79
N LEU A 322 38.67 15.77 -22.22
CA LEU A 322 38.60 14.52 -22.98
C LEU A 322 38.61 13.25 -22.09
N ASP A 323 37.41 12.68 -21.97
CA ASP A 323 37.00 11.48 -21.22
C ASP A 323 37.08 11.51 -19.68
N GLU A 324 35.99 11.97 -19.07
CA GLU A 324 35.72 11.77 -17.63
C GLU A 324 35.02 10.41 -17.42
N THR A 325 35.77 9.40 -16.97
CA THR A 325 35.22 8.10 -16.60
C THR A 325 34.85 8.08 -15.11
N ILE A 326 33.57 7.90 -14.75
CA ILE A 326 33.20 7.56 -13.37
C ILE A 326 33.62 6.11 -13.13
N ARG A 327 34.73 5.88 -12.44
CA ARG A 327 35.12 4.53 -12.00
C ARG A 327 34.60 4.28 -10.59
N VAL A 328 33.64 3.38 -10.50
CA VAL A 328 33.29 2.72 -9.24
C VAL A 328 34.34 1.63 -9.03
N LEU A 329 35.28 1.86 -8.11
CA LEU A 329 36.25 0.83 -7.72
C LEU A 329 35.58 -0.08 -6.68
N GLN A 330 35.53 -1.37 -7.00
CA GLN A 330 34.93 -2.43 -6.18
C GLN A 330 35.95 -3.02 -5.21
#